data_AF-A0A6L8U6N4-F1
#
_entry.id   AF-A0A6L8U6N4-F1
#
_cell.length_a   1.000
_cell.length_b   1.000
_cell.length_c   1.000
_cell.angle_alpha   90.00
_cell.angle_beta   90.00
_cell.angle_gamma   90.00
#
_symmetry.space_group_name_H-M   'P 1'
#
loop_
_entity.id
_entity.type
_entity.pdbx_description
1 polymer ?
#
loop_
_entity_poly.entity_id
_entity_poly.type
_entity_poly.pdbx_seq_one_letter_code
_entity_poly.pdbx_strand_id
1 'polypeptide(L)'
;MDEMQSFTLFDADLPQPIAFLSWKHHLGYIKKQLKLLKGRVSEEEVWKLCRGIGGSVLDFYVGELMPLDIADQIVDIFSRLKIVSHADYEDWLRTSGLEYRSITLSDGSTWTLRLGRMPNRFVHIHPCRYSANTLRIKASTLKTAIALTMVFPTVNIPPNLQQVNQVRALLHNLSPVKGIHSSKSLIKILAYLNE
;
A
#
# COMPACT_ATOMS: atom_id res chain seq x y z
N MET A 1 4.49 16.81 22.38
CA MET A 1 3.15 16.33 21.99
C MET A 1 2.96 16.87 20.58
N ASP A 2 3.59 16.18 19.64
CA ASP A 2 3.83 16.70 18.29
C ASP A 2 2.91 16.00 17.30
N GLU A 3 2.45 16.76 16.33
CA GLU A 3 1.37 16.49 15.39
C GLU A 3 1.44 15.10 14.76
N MET A 4 0.63 14.20 15.30
CA MET A 4 0.33 12.92 14.68
C MET A 4 -0.50 13.23 13.43
N GLN A 5 0.18 13.35 12.27
CA GLN A 5 -0.47 13.50 10.97
C GLN A 5 -1.67 12.55 10.92
N SER A 6 -2.84 13.12 10.67
CA SER A 6 -4.01 12.37 10.17
C SER A 6 -3.49 11.29 9.24
N PHE A 7 -3.78 10.01 9.48
CA PHE A 7 -3.38 8.92 8.59
C PHE A 7 -4.09 9.16 7.25
N THR A 8 -3.46 9.97 6.39
CA THR A 8 -4.09 10.63 5.25
C THR A 8 -4.47 9.61 4.18
N LEU A 9 -5.43 9.99 3.36
CA LEU A 9 -5.93 9.23 2.20
C LEU A 9 -4.86 8.98 1.11
N PHE A 10 -3.64 9.51 1.27
CA PHE A 10 -2.52 9.42 0.32
C PHE A 10 -1.22 9.93 0.97
N ASP A 11 -0.10 9.64 0.33
CA ASP A 11 1.25 10.06 0.75
C ASP A 11 1.49 11.53 0.36
N ALA A 12 1.53 12.43 1.35
CA ALA A 12 1.59 13.88 1.13
C ALA A 12 2.91 14.36 0.51
N ASP A 13 3.99 13.59 0.66
CA ASP A 13 5.33 13.93 0.18
C ASP A 13 5.55 13.60 -1.30
N LEU A 14 4.60 12.91 -1.95
CA LEU A 14 4.70 12.60 -3.37
C LEU A 14 4.39 13.83 -4.23
N PRO A 15 5.04 13.98 -5.41
CA PRO A 15 4.76 15.09 -6.32
C PRO A 15 3.28 15.11 -6.73
N GLN A 16 2.72 16.31 -6.87
CA GLN A 16 1.44 16.47 -7.53
C GLN A 16 1.60 16.16 -9.03
N PRO A 17 0.59 15.56 -9.70
CA PRO A 17 -0.78 15.35 -9.24
C PRO A 17 -1.05 13.93 -8.67
N ILE A 18 -0.03 13.22 -8.20
CA ILE A 18 -0.15 11.82 -7.81
C ILE A 18 -0.90 11.64 -6.49
N ALA A 19 -1.86 10.71 -6.47
CA ALA A 19 -2.50 10.16 -5.30
C ALA A 19 -2.15 8.68 -5.16
N PHE A 20 -1.35 8.35 -4.16
CA PHE A 20 -0.92 6.98 -3.86
C PHE A 20 -1.00 6.70 -2.36
N LEU A 21 -1.34 5.45 -2.02
CA LEU A 21 -1.45 4.95 -0.66
C LEU A 21 -0.40 3.87 -0.42
N SER A 22 0.82 4.27 -0.05
CA SER A 22 1.94 3.32 0.11
C SER A 22 1.68 2.26 1.17
N TRP A 23 1.00 2.60 2.28
CA TRP A 23 0.59 1.64 3.32
C TRP A 23 -0.29 0.50 2.80
N LYS A 24 -0.97 0.70 1.67
CA LYS A 24 -1.84 -0.30 1.05
C LYS A 24 -1.13 -1.08 -0.04
N HIS A 25 -0.19 -0.47 -0.74
CA HIS A 25 0.26 -0.96 -2.05
C HIS A 25 1.76 -1.18 -2.17
N HIS A 26 2.59 -0.85 -1.17
CA HIS A 26 4.04 -0.81 -1.37
C HIS A 26 4.86 -1.47 -0.24
N LEU A 27 5.57 -2.56 -0.57
CA LEU A 27 6.40 -3.30 0.38
C LEU A 27 7.57 -2.47 0.94
N GLY A 28 8.41 -1.91 0.07
CA GLY A 28 9.60 -1.15 0.48
C GLY A 28 9.29 -0.01 1.44
N TYR A 29 8.25 0.77 1.15
CA TYR A 29 7.72 1.78 2.04
C TYR A 29 7.31 1.22 3.40
N ILE A 30 6.47 0.18 3.44
CA ILE A 30 6.01 -0.42 4.71
C ILE A 30 7.19 -0.93 5.53
N LYS A 31 8.18 -1.60 4.91
CA LYS A 31 9.41 -2.04 5.59
C LYS A 31 10.15 -0.88 6.24
N LYS A 32 10.33 0.23 5.51
CA LYS A 32 10.99 1.44 6.03
C LYS A 32 10.21 2.00 7.22
N GLN A 33 8.89 2.12 7.12
CA GLN A 33 8.06 2.66 8.20
C GLN A 33 8.05 1.75 9.43
N LEU A 34 7.95 0.43 9.25
CA LEU A 34 7.98 -0.52 10.36
C LEU A 34 9.30 -0.45 11.14
N LYS A 35 10.45 -0.27 10.47
CA LYS A 35 11.75 -0.06 11.15
C LYS A 35 11.76 1.19 12.04
N LEU A 36 11.03 2.24 11.65
CA LEU A 36 10.95 3.50 12.40
C LEU A 36 9.95 3.44 13.57
N LEU A 37 8.84 2.72 13.40
CA LEU A 37 7.70 2.73 14.32
C LEU A 37 7.66 1.55 15.30
N LYS A 38 8.38 0.46 15.02
CA LYS A 38 8.32 -0.77 15.83
C LYS A 38 8.67 -0.50 17.30
N GLY A 39 7.76 -0.91 18.20
CA GLY A 39 7.89 -0.70 19.64
C GLY A 39 7.77 0.76 20.10
N ARG A 40 7.38 1.69 19.21
CA ARG A 40 7.26 3.13 19.48
C ARG A 40 5.85 3.68 19.30
N VAL A 41 4.90 2.82 18.94
CA VAL A 41 3.50 3.19 18.74
C VAL A 41 2.59 2.39 19.68
N SER A 42 1.51 3.02 20.11
CA SER A 42 0.42 2.40 20.86
C SER A 42 -0.42 1.47 19.99
N GLU A 43 -1.15 0.56 20.65
CA GLU A 43 -2.11 -0.31 19.98
C GLU A 43 -3.21 0.48 19.23
N GLU A 44 -3.62 1.64 19.76
CA GLU A 44 -4.60 2.52 19.12
C GLU A 44 -4.07 3.10 17.80
N GLU A 45 -2.79 3.49 17.75
CA GLU A 45 -2.14 3.98 16.53
C GLU A 45 -2.02 2.88 15.47
N VAL A 46 -1.65 1.67 15.90
CA VAL A 46 -1.64 0.48 15.01
C VAL A 46 -3.03 0.23 14.42
N TRP A 47 -4.07 0.31 15.25
CA TRP A 47 -5.46 0.18 14.80
C TRP A 47 -5.84 1.28 13.79
N LYS A 48 -5.56 2.56 14.09
CA LYS A 48 -5.85 3.70 13.19
C LYS A 48 -5.18 3.53 11.82
N LEU A 49 -3.90 3.17 11.82
CA LEU A 49 -3.13 2.91 10.60
C LEU A 49 -3.76 1.77 9.79
N CYS A 50 -4.01 0.63 10.43
CA CYS A 50 -4.56 -0.54 9.75
C CYS A 50 -6.02 -0.32 9.29
N ARG A 51 -6.77 0.57 9.93
CA ARG A 51 -8.12 0.98 9.49
C ARG A 51 -8.07 1.66 8.12
N GLY A 52 -7.03 2.46 7.84
CA GLY A 52 -6.81 3.11 6.54
C GLY A 52 -6.58 2.15 5.37
N ILE A 53 -6.14 0.92 5.64
CA ILE A 53 -5.96 -0.12 4.61
C ILE A 53 -7.32 -0.71 4.22
N GLY A 54 -8.07 -0.04 3.34
CA GLY A 54 -9.39 -0.49 2.91
C GLY A 54 -9.39 -1.68 1.91
N GLY A 55 -10.57 -2.22 1.64
CA GLY A 55 -10.82 -3.25 0.60
C GLY A 55 -10.73 -4.69 1.08
N SER A 56 -11.16 -5.64 0.23
CA SER A 56 -11.08 -7.09 0.51
C SER A 56 -9.76 -7.68 0.01
N VAL A 57 -9.33 -7.26 -1.17
CA VAL A 57 -8.11 -7.70 -1.86
C VAL A 57 -7.43 -6.48 -2.48
N LEU A 58 -6.11 -6.49 -2.50
CA LEU A 58 -5.28 -5.42 -3.06
C LEU A 58 -4.14 -6.01 -3.89
N ASP A 59 -3.63 -5.20 -4.81
CA ASP A 59 -2.43 -5.47 -5.59
C ASP A 59 -1.25 -4.77 -4.91
N PHE A 60 -0.24 -5.54 -4.51
CA PHE A 60 0.84 -5.15 -3.60
C PHE A 60 2.17 -5.21 -4.33
N TYR A 61 2.79 -4.06 -4.54
CA TYR A 61 4.08 -3.92 -5.17
C TYR A 61 5.19 -4.37 -4.23
N VAL A 62 6.05 -5.25 -4.74
CA VAL A 62 7.20 -5.87 -4.04
C VAL A 62 8.53 -5.62 -4.75
N GLY A 63 8.56 -4.74 -5.74
CA GLY A 63 9.78 -4.38 -6.48
C GLY A 63 10.63 -3.33 -5.77
N GLU A 64 11.65 -2.86 -6.47
CA GLU A 64 12.71 -2.01 -5.92
C GLU A 64 12.42 -0.51 -6.02
N LEU A 65 11.56 -0.06 -6.93
CA LEU A 65 11.21 1.35 -7.05
C LEU A 65 10.52 1.82 -5.77
N MET A 66 10.92 2.95 -5.20
CA MET A 66 10.23 3.54 -4.06
C MET A 66 9.02 4.37 -4.54
N PRO A 67 8.08 4.74 -3.65
CA PRO A 67 6.91 5.53 -4.04
C PRO A 67 7.25 6.84 -4.76
N LEU A 68 8.36 7.48 -4.37
CA LEU A 68 8.83 8.70 -5.03
C LEU A 68 9.32 8.40 -6.46
N ASP A 69 10.14 7.36 -6.65
CA ASP A 69 10.60 6.94 -7.99
C ASP A 69 9.44 6.58 -8.91
N ILE A 70 8.42 5.89 -8.37
CA ILE A 70 7.19 5.58 -9.10
C ILE A 70 6.49 6.87 -9.49
N ALA A 71 6.27 7.79 -8.56
CA ALA A 71 5.57 9.04 -8.82
C ALA A 71 6.31 9.91 -9.86
N ASP A 72 7.63 10.04 -9.74
CA ASP A 72 8.47 10.83 -10.65
C ASP A 72 8.44 10.27 -12.07
N GLN A 73 8.56 8.95 -12.24
CA GLN A 73 8.46 8.33 -13.57
C GLN A 73 7.10 8.59 -14.24
N ILE A 74 6.02 8.61 -13.46
CA ILE A 74 4.66 8.89 -13.96
C ILE A 74 4.55 10.37 -14.37
N VAL A 75 5.09 11.28 -13.57
CA VAL A 75 5.14 12.72 -13.88
C VAL A 75 5.97 12.97 -15.14
N ASP A 76 7.09 12.27 -15.33
CA ASP A 76 7.91 12.34 -16.54
C ASP A 76 7.18 11.84 -17.79
N ILE A 77 6.33 10.81 -17.65
CA ILE A 77 5.44 10.37 -18.73
C ILE A 77 4.43 11.47 -19.06
N PHE A 78 3.81 12.10 -18.06
CA PHE A 78 2.85 13.20 -18.27
C PHE A 78 3.49 14.42 -18.94
N SER A 79 4.69 14.79 -18.52
CA SER A 79 5.45 15.88 -19.12
C SER A 79 5.69 15.65 -20.63
N ARG A 80 6.13 14.45 -21.00
CA ARG A 80 6.33 14.07 -22.42
C ARG A 80 5.03 14.05 -23.22
N LEU A 81 3.92 13.70 -22.58
CA LEU A 81 2.58 13.69 -23.18
C LEU A 81 1.89 15.06 -23.13
N LYS A 82 2.53 16.08 -22.54
CA LYS A 82 1.97 17.43 -22.31
C LYS A 82 0.67 17.43 -21.49
N ILE A 83 0.54 16.48 -20.56
CA ILE A 83 -0.57 16.42 -19.61
C ILE A 83 -0.19 17.32 -18.41
N VAL A 84 -0.70 18.55 -18.40
CA VAL A 84 -0.30 19.58 -17.40
C VAL A 84 -1.45 19.99 -16.48
N SER A 85 -2.68 19.59 -16.78
CA SER A 85 -3.87 19.94 -16.01
C SER A 85 -4.78 18.74 -15.74
N HIS A 86 -5.76 18.94 -14.85
CA HIS A 86 -6.82 17.97 -14.61
C HIS A 86 -7.60 17.65 -15.90
N ALA A 87 -7.92 18.67 -16.70
CA ALA A 87 -8.66 18.50 -17.95
C ALA A 87 -7.86 17.67 -18.96
N ASP A 88 -6.56 17.98 -19.13
CA ASP A 88 -5.69 17.19 -20.03
C ASP A 88 -5.62 15.73 -19.61
N TYR A 89 -5.53 15.46 -18.30
CA TYR A 89 -5.47 14.10 -17.78
C TYR A 89 -6.79 13.35 -17.97
N GLU A 90 -7.93 14.01 -17.73
CA GLU A 90 -9.25 13.44 -17.93
C GLU A 90 -9.50 13.09 -19.40
N ASP A 91 -9.14 13.99 -20.32
CA ASP A 91 -9.22 13.75 -21.76
C ASP A 91 -8.30 12.63 -22.20
N TRP A 92 -7.04 12.65 -21.74
CA TRP A 92 -6.09 11.57 -22.00
C TRP A 92 -6.62 10.23 -21.50
N LEU A 93 -7.21 10.16 -20.30
CA LEU A 93 -7.77 8.92 -19.75
C LEU A 93 -8.89 8.37 -20.65
N ARG A 94 -9.82 9.24 -21.07
CA ARG A 94 -11.01 8.90 -21.86
C ARG A 94 -10.72 8.45 -23.28
N THR A 95 -9.62 8.89 -23.89
CA THR A 95 -9.26 8.44 -25.25
C THR A 95 -9.01 6.93 -25.36
N SER A 96 -8.86 6.22 -24.23
CA SER A 96 -8.78 4.76 -24.21
C SER A 96 -10.15 4.06 -24.31
N GLY A 97 -11.26 4.80 -24.17
CA GLY A 97 -12.61 4.24 -23.99
C GLY A 97 -12.85 3.63 -22.60
N LEU A 98 -11.89 3.73 -21.68
CA LEU A 98 -11.94 3.18 -20.33
C LEU A 98 -11.78 4.29 -19.29
N GLU A 99 -12.28 4.05 -18.07
CA GLU A 99 -12.09 4.93 -16.90
C GLU A 99 -10.71 4.80 -16.25
N TYR A 100 -9.77 4.11 -16.92
CA TYR A 100 -8.42 3.88 -16.44
C TYR A 100 -7.45 3.74 -17.60
N ARG A 101 -6.16 3.94 -17.33
CA ARG A 101 -5.07 3.59 -18.22
C ARG A 101 -4.01 2.81 -17.46
N SER A 102 -3.24 2.01 -18.19
CA SER A 102 -2.07 1.32 -17.66
C SER A 102 -0.81 1.89 -18.29
N ILE A 103 0.22 2.07 -17.48
CA ILE A 103 1.57 2.46 -17.92
C ILE A 103 2.58 1.48 -17.34
N THR A 104 3.68 1.26 -18.05
CA THR A 104 4.77 0.40 -17.58
C THR A 104 5.97 1.27 -17.19
N LEU A 105 6.54 0.98 -16.03
CA LEU A 105 7.68 1.69 -15.45
C LEU A 105 9.00 0.97 -15.75
N SER A 106 10.11 1.57 -15.34
CA SER A 106 11.47 1.11 -15.68
C SER A 106 11.80 -0.30 -15.19
N ASP A 107 11.16 -0.78 -14.12
CA ASP A 107 11.34 -2.12 -13.56
C ASP A 107 10.44 -3.19 -14.21
N GLY A 108 9.72 -2.82 -15.27
CA GLY A 108 8.76 -3.68 -15.97
C GLY A 108 7.42 -3.81 -15.25
N SER A 109 7.24 -3.20 -14.07
CA SER A 109 5.94 -3.16 -13.41
C SER A 109 4.97 -2.23 -14.13
N THR A 110 3.70 -2.60 -14.11
CA THR A 110 2.60 -1.90 -14.76
C THR A 110 1.68 -1.32 -13.70
N TRP A 111 1.29 -0.08 -13.87
CA TRP A 111 0.52 0.69 -12.92
C TRP A 111 -0.78 1.19 -13.55
N THR A 112 -1.87 1.04 -12.80
CA THR A 112 -3.20 1.51 -13.18
C THR A 112 -3.36 2.94 -12.71
N LEU A 113 -3.71 3.83 -13.64
CA LEU A 113 -4.01 5.23 -13.42
C LEU A 113 -5.51 5.42 -13.58
N ARG A 114 -6.13 6.08 -12.61
CA ARG A 114 -7.56 6.44 -12.60
C ARG A 114 -7.74 7.90 -12.25
N LEU A 115 -8.91 8.45 -12.55
CA LEU A 115 -9.30 9.76 -12.05
C LEU A 115 -9.54 9.68 -10.54
N GLY A 116 -8.71 10.41 -9.79
CA GLY A 116 -8.85 10.63 -8.36
C GLY A 116 -9.90 11.70 -8.08
N ARG A 117 -10.37 11.75 -6.83
CA ARG A 117 -11.40 12.72 -6.38
C ARG A 117 -10.81 13.89 -5.59
N MET A 118 -9.49 13.92 -5.42
CA MET A 118 -8.83 14.90 -4.55
C MET A 118 -8.36 16.10 -5.38
N PRO A 119 -8.66 17.34 -4.93
CA PRO A 119 -8.09 18.54 -5.54
C PRO A 119 -6.56 18.45 -5.57
N ASN A 120 -5.95 18.81 -6.70
CA ASN A 120 -4.50 18.79 -6.96
C ASN A 120 -3.81 17.41 -6.87
N ARG A 121 -4.53 16.34 -6.50
CA ARG A 121 -4.06 14.95 -6.50
C ARG A 121 -5.05 14.05 -7.23
N PHE A 122 -5.28 14.38 -8.49
CA PHE A 122 -6.32 13.78 -9.33
C PHE A 122 -5.85 12.53 -10.09
N VAL A 123 -4.59 12.10 -9.92
CA VAL A 123 -4.05 10.89 -10.56
C VAL A 123 -3.93 9.78 -9.51
N HIS A 124 -4.98 8.98 -9.36
CA HIS A 124 -4.95 7.85 -8.43
C HIS A 124 -4.23 6.66 -9.07
N ILE A 125 -3.15 6.21 -8.43
CA ILE A 125 -2.33 5.11 -8.93
C ILE A 125 -2.40 3.88 -8.02
N HIS A 126 -2.33 2.70 -8.62
CA HIS A 126 -2.11 1.43 -7.93
C HIS A 126 -1.46 0.40 -8.87
N PRO A 127 -0.73 -0.59 -8.35
CA PRO A 127 -0.15 -1.64 -9.18
C PRO A 127 -1.22 -2.38 -9.97
N CYS A 128 -0.95 -2.71 -11.24
CA CYS A 128 -1.83 -3.56 -12.03
C CYS A 128 -1.83 -4.98 -11.49
N ARG A 129 -2.99 -5.62 -11.59
CA ARG A 129 -3.16 -7.03 -11.23
C ARG A 129 -2.21 -7.91 -12.06
N TYR A 130 -1.49 -8.80 -11.38
CA TYR A 130 -0.56 -9.76 -11.99
C TYR A 130 0.57 -9.13 -12.80
N SER A 131 0.87 -7.86 -12.58
CA SER A 131 2.03 -7.23 -13.18
C SER A 131 3.34 -7.75 -12.56
N ALA A 132 4.47 -7.49 -13.24
CA ALA A 132 5.79 -7.71 -12.67
C ALA A 132 5.88 -7.05 -11.29
N ASN A 133 6.61 -7.72 -10.38
CA ASN A 133 6.83 -7.24 -9.02
C ASN A 133 5.54 -6.94 -8.24
N THR A 134 4.42 -7.62 -8.54
CA THR A 134 3.13 -7.39 -7.88
C THR A 134 2.50 -8.68 -7.36
N LEU A 135 2.06 -8.66 -6.09
CA LEU A 135 1.32 -9.74 -5.45
C LEU A 135 -0.11 -9.34 -5.18
N ARG A 136 -1.07 -10.23 -5.48
CA ARG A 136 -2.46 -10.01 -5.07
C ARG A 136 -2.73 -10.64 -3.70
N ILE A 137 -3.05 -9.83 -2.70
CA ILE A 137 -3.23 -10.28 -1.30
C ILE A 137 -4.50 -9.74 -0.67
N LYS A 138 -5.02 -10.45 0.34
CA LYS A 138 -6.14 -9.95 1.15
C LYS A 138 -5.68 -8.79 2.02
N ALA A 139 -6.49 -7.73 2.10
CA ALA A 139 -6.18 -6.59 2.97
C ALA A 139 -6.04 -7.03 4.44
N SER A 140 -6.86 -7.98 4.89
CA SER A 140 -6.77 -8.54 6.24
C SER A 140 -5.44 -9.26 6.52
N THR A 141 -4.83 -9.88 5.51
CA THR A 141 -3.49 -10.49 5.62
C THR A 141 -2.43 -9.40 5.83
N LEU A 142 -2.46 -8.34 5.02
CA LEU A 142 -1.52 -7.22 5.15
C LEU A 142 -1.64 -6.53 6.52
N LYS A 143 -2.86 -6.19 6.95
CA LYS A 143 -3.11 -5.58 8.28
C LYS A 143 -2.59 -6.46 9.41
N THR A 144 -2.84 -7.77 9.33
CA THR A 144 -2.37 -8.73 10.34
C THR A 144 -0.84 -8.74 10.39
N ALA A 145 -0.17 -8.75 9.24
CA ALA A 145 1.30 -8.75 9.17
C ALA A 145 1.93 -7.47 9.73
N ILE A 146 1.36 -6.30 9.39
CA ILE A 146 1.77 -5.01 9.93
C ILE A 146 1.57 -4.98 11.44
N ALA A 147 0.37 -5.31 11.93
CA ALA A 147 0.07 -5.28 13.35
C ALA A 147 0.95 -6.23 14.17
N LEU A 148 1.20 -7.45 13.69
CA LEU A 148 2.17 -8.37 14.31
C LEU A 148 3.55 -7.73 14.45
N THR A 149 4.04 -7.11 13.39
CA THR A 149 5.40 -6.54 13.33
C THR A 149 5.54 -5.30 14.22
N MET A 150 4.46 -4.54 14.40
CA MET A 150 4.47 -3.33 15.24
C MET A 150 4.28 -3.64 16.73
N VAL A 151 3.39 -4.58 17.06
CA VAL A 151 3.02 -4.93 18.45
C VAL A 151 4.07 -5.84 19.10
N PHE A 152 4.65 -6.78 18.35
CA PHE A 152 5.60 -7.74 18.92
C PHE A 152 7.05 -7.39 18.55
N PRO A 153 7.98 -7.36 19.53
CA PRO A 153 9.41 -7.10 19.28
C PRO A 153 10.04 -8.11 18.33
N THR A 154 9.59 -9.36 18.37
CA THR A 154 10.06 -10.45 17.52
C THR A 154 8.86 -11.24 17.03
N VAL A 155 8.79 -11.46 15.71
CA VAL A 155 7.76 -12.28 15.08
C VAL A 155 8.45 -13.48 14.44
N ASN A 156 8.10 -14.67 14.89
CA ASN A 156 8.58 -15.91 14.27
C ASN A 156 7.92 -16.10 12.90
N ILE A 157 8.60 -16.81 12.00
CA ILE A 157 8.05 -17.23 10.71
C ILE A 157 8.18 -18.75 10.65
N PRO A 158 7.08 -19.53 10.80
CA PRO A 158 5.69 -19.08 10.94
C PRO A 158 5.38 -18.40 12.30
N PRO A 159 4.39 -17.50 12.36
CA PRO A 159 4.03 -16.79 13.59
C PRO A 159 3.25 -17.67 14.57
N ASN A 160 3.24 -17.29 15.85
CA ASN A 160 2.43 -17.95 16.87
C ASN A 160 0.93 -17.65 16.66
N LEU A 161 0.08 -18.68 16.75
CA LEU A 161 -1.38 -18.56 16.53
C LEU A 161 -2.08 -17.61 17.50
N GLN A 162 -1.68 -17.62 18.77
CA GLN A 162 -2.23 -16.73 19.79
C GLN A 162 -1.90 -15.27 19.49
N GLN A 163 -0.64 -14.98 19.11
CA GLN A 163 -0.22 -13.64 18.68
C GLN A 163 -1.01 -13.16 17.46
N VAL A 164 -1.22 -14.03 16.47
CA VAL A 164 -2.05 -13.72 15.30
C VAL A 164 -3.47 -13.35 15.70
N ASN A 165 -4.11 -14.14 16.55
CA ASN A 165 -5.49 -13.89 16.96
C ASN A 165 -5.61 -12.66 17.89
N GLN A 166 -4.58 -12.38 18.70
CA GLN A 166 -4.50 -11.16 19.52
C GLN A 166 -4.52 -9.90 18.65
N VAL A 167 -3.64 -9.80 17.64
CA VAL A 167 -3.64 -8.60 16.77
C VAL A 167 -4.90 -8.52 15.91
N ARG A 168 -5.50 -9.66 15.52
CA ARG A 168 -6.76 -9.65 14.76
C ARG A 168 -7.91 -9.12 15.59
N ALA A 169 -7.94 -9.41 16.88
CA ALA A 169 -8.89 -8.82 17.83
C ALA A 169 -8.68 -7.31 17.97
N LEU A 170 -7.42 -6.86 18.11
CA LEU A 170 -7.05 -5.43 18.15
C LEU A 170 -7.54 -4.66 16.92
N LEU A 171 -7.56 -5.28 15.74
CA LEU A 171 -8.01 -4.64 14.50
C LEU A 171 -9.55 -4.49 14.40
N HIS A 172 -10.30 -4.84 15.46
CA HIS A 172 -11.74 -4.65 15.69
C HIS A 172 -12.72 -5.18 14.62
N ASN A 173 -12.27 -5.88 13.57
CA ASN A 173 -13.13 -6.42 12.51
C ASN A 173 -12.58 -7.69 11.84
N LEU A 174 -11.56 -8.33 12.41
CA LEU A 174 -10.97 -9.54 11.83
C LEU A 174 -11.27 -10.75 12.71
N SER A 175 -12.07 -11.68 12.21
CA SER A 175 -12.36 -12.94 12.92
C SER A 175 -11.09 -13.73 13.20
N PRO A 176 -10.99 -14.47 14.31
CA PRO A 176 -9.82 -15.31 14.57
C PRO A 176 -9.62 -16.35 13.46
N VAL A 177 -8.37 -16.76 13.24
CA VAL A 177 -8.03 -17.87 12.36
C VAL A 177 -7.87 -19.16 13.16
N LYS A 178 -8.29 -20.29 12.57
CA LYS A 178 -8.23 -21.61 13.21
C LYS A 178 -6.85 -22.25 13.21
N GLY A 179 -5.93 -21.76 12.39
CA GLY A 179 -4.56 -22.30 12.29
C GLY A 179 -3.66 -21.45 11.40
N ILE A 180 -2.35 -21.60 11.60
CA ILE A 180 -1.32 -20.85 10.85
C ILE A 180 -1.01 -21.52 9.52
N HIS A 181 -1.11 -22.84 9.42
CA HIS A 181 -0.86 -23.60 8.20
C HIS A 181 -1.82 -23.24 7.05
N SER A 182 -3.03 -22.78 7.36
CA SER A 182 -3.97 -22.24 6.37
C SER A 182 -3.65 -20.81 5.93
N SER A 183 -2.67 -20.15 6.55
CA SER A 183 -2.30 -18.76 6.32
C SER A 183 -0.98 -18.61 5.57
N LYS A 184 -0.75 -19.42 4.51
CA LYS A 184 0.46 -19.33 3.65
C LYS A 184 0.76 -17.91 3.17
N SER A 185 -0.28 -17.12 2.85
CA SER A 185 -0.12 -15.72 2.45
C SER A 185 0.42 -14.83 3.57
N LEU A 186 0.02 -15.06 4.84
CA LEU A 186 0.55 -14.31 5.98
C LEU A 186 2.03 -14.60 6.19
N ILE A 187 2.41 -15.88 6.14
CA ILE A 187 3.81 -16.31 6.25
C ILE A 187 4.65 -15.65 5.16
N LYS A 188 4.17 -15.68 3.91
CA LYS A 188 4.85 -15.05 2.78
C LYS A 188 5.03 -13.54 2.96
N ILE A 189 4.00 -12.82 3.41
CA ILE A 189 4.11 -11.37 3.64
C ILE A 189 5.03 -11.06 4.83
N LEU A 190 4.99 -11.84 5.91
CA LEU A 190 5.93 -11.68 7.01
C LEU A 190 7.38 -11.92 6.56
N ALA A 191 7.63 -12.89 5.68
CA ALA A 191 8.98 -13.10 5.12
C ALA A 191 9.48 -11.85 4.39
N TYR A 192 8.69 -11.31 3.45
CA TYR A 192 9.03 -10.07 2.76
C TYR A 192 9.30 -8.88 3.69
N LEU A 193 8.53 -8.76 4.78
CA LEU A 193 8.69 -7.67 5.74
C LEU A 193 9.95 -7.79 6.60
N ASN A 194 10.49 -9.01 6.78
CA ASN A 194 11.64 -9.29 7.65
C ASN A 194 12.96 -9.49 6.89
N GLU A 195 12.94 -9.60 5.57
CA GLU A 195 14.13 -9.48 4.70
C GLU A 195 14.78 -8.08 4.81
#